data_AF-A0A2P4SSF9-F1
#
_entry.id   AF-A0A2P4SSF9-F1
#
_cell.length_a   1.000
_cell.length_b   1.000
_cell.length_c   1.000
_cell.angle_alpha   90.00
_cell.angle_beta   90.00
_cell.angle_gamma   90.00
#
_symmetry.space_group_name_H-M   'P 1'
#
loop_
_entity.id
_entity.type
_entity.pdbx_description
1 polymer ?
#
loop_
_entity_poly.entity_id
_entity_poly.type
_entity_poly.pdbx_seq_one_letter_code
_entity_poly.pdbx_strand_id
1 'polypeptide(L)'
;MQSNVAVAVLAGLGLAALMSLGGAVLQGSRVLPWLEWLSAGALVAAQVWANYRDCDQSNNYVVDKFARNLLSSMPMGAVILLRGDLPGNALRYLHYVEGMRPDITLVDQEVGSEGDTERGNMADIQLSYRADPLVVQG
;
A
#
# COMPACT_ATOMS: atom_id res chain seq x y z
N MET A 1 -4.26 26.82 1.68
CA MET A 1 -5.28 25.92 2.27
C MET A 1 -6.70 26.50 2.24
N GLN A 2 -6.95 27.80 2.49
CA GLN A 2 -8.32 28.34 2.54
C GLN A 2 -9.05 28.50 1.18
N SER A 3 -8.32 28.68 0.07
CA SER A 3 -8.92 28.84 -1.27
C SER A 3 -9.69 27.58 -1.74
N ASN A 4 -9.25 26.39 -1.34
CA ASN A 4 -9.85 25.12 -1.77
C ASN A 4 -11.27 24.92 -1.22
N VAL A 5 -11.58 25.47 -0.05
CA VAL A 5 -12.91 25.34 0.57
C VAL A 5 -13.93 26.17 -0.20
N ALA A 6 -13.56 27.39 -0.61
CA ALA A 6 -14.43 28.25 -1.40
C ALA A 6 -14.73 27.63 -2.78
N VAL A 7 -13.72 27.06 -3.44
CA VAL A 7 -13.90 26.37 -4.73
C VAL A 7 -14.76 25.12 -4.56
N ALA A 8 -14.59 24.36 -3.47
CA ALA A 8 -15.40 23.18 -3.19
C ALA A 8 -16.87 23.52 -2.94
N VAL A 9 -17.15 24.60 -2.18
CA VAL A 9 -18.53 25.05 -1.91
C VAL A 9 -19.18 25.56 -3.20
N LEU A 10 -18.45 26.33 -4.03
CA LEU A 10 -18.98 26.80 -5.31
C LEU A 10 -19.25 25.65 -6.29
N ALA A 11 -18.36 24.67 -6.36
CA ALA A 11 -18.54 23.48 -7.19
C ALA A 11 -19.75 22.65 -6.72
N GLY A 12 -19.92 22.50 -5.41
CA GLY A 12 -21.10 21.83 -4.82
C GLY A 12 -22.41 22.56 -5.11
N LEU A 13 -22.44 23.89 -4.98
CA LEU A 13 -23.62 24.70 -5.29
C LEU A 13 -23.96 24.67 -6.78
N GLY A 14 -22.93 24.75 -7.65
CA GLY A 14 -23.09 24.67 -9.10
C GLY A 14 -23.66 23.32 -9.54
N LEU A 15 -23.17 22.23 -8.95
CA LEU A 15 -23.67 20.88 -9.23
C LEU A 15 -25.13 20.70 -8.78
N ALA A 16 -25.49 21.18 -7.59
CA ALA A 16 -26.85 21.10 -7.06
C ALA A 16 -27.87 21.93 -7.88
N ALA A 17 -27.46 23.11 -8.35
CA ALA A 17 -28.29 23.94 -9.22
C ALA A 17 -28.50 23.30 -10.60
N LEU A 18 -27.44 22.71 -11.17
CA LEU A 18 -27.53 22.03 -12.47
C LEU A 18 -28.40 20.76 -12.40
N MET A 19 -28.33 20.04 -11.28
CA MET A 19 -29.11 18.81 -11.05
C MET A 19 -30.59 19.10 -10.78
N SER A 20 -30.91 20.23 -10.13
CA SER A 20 -32.31 20.64 -9.93
C SER A 20 -32.96 21.22 -11.19
N LEU A 21 -32.21 21.95 -12.03
CA LEU A 21 -32.69 22.38 -13.35
C LEU A 21 -32.85 21.20 -14.31
N GLY A 22 -31.88 20.26 -14.30
CA GLY A 22 -31.96 19.03 -15.06
C GLY A 22 -33.14 18.16 -14.65
N GLY A 23 -33.37 17.99 -13.35
CA GLY A 23 -34.52 17.24 -12.83
C GLY A 23 -35.87 17.89 -13.11
N ALA A 24 -35.96 19.22 -13.20
CA ALA A 24 -37.21 19.95 -13.48
C ALA A 24 -37.61 19.90 -14.96
N VAL A 25 -36.63 19.95 -15.89
CA VAL A 25 -36.89 19.92 -17.35
C VAL A 25 -37.21 18.51 -17.86
N LEU A 26 -36.90 17.48 -17.08
CA LEU A 26 -36.70 16.12 -17.59
C LEU A 26 -37.55 15.06 -16.87
N GLN A 27 -38.66 15.48 -16.23
CA GLN A 27 -39.62 14.64 -15.50
C GLN A 27 -40.42 13.66 -16.38
N GLY A 28 -40.20 13.61 -17.70
CA GLY A 28 -41.06 12.89 -18.65
C GLY A 28 -40.48 11.63 -19.29
N SER A 29 -39.20 11.30 -19.15
CA SER A 29 -38.57 10.23 -19.97
C SER A 29 -37.87 9.14 -19.15
N ARG A 30 -38.26 7.88 -19.39
CA ARG A 30 -37.70 6.66 -18.79
C ARG A 30 -36.26 6.35 -19.25
N VAL A 31 -35.74 7.09 -20.23
CA VAL A 31 -34.35 6.98 -20.76
C VAL A 31 -33.33 7.77 -19.96
N LEU A 32 -33.78 8.65 -19.07
CA LEU A 32 -32.91 9.54 -18.32
C LEU A 32 -31.96 8.87 -17.31
N PRO A 33 -32.39 7.92 -16.46
CA PRO A 33 -31.47 7.29 -15.52
C PRO A 33 -30.34 6.56 -16.25
N TRP A 34 -30.61 5.97 -17.42
CA TRP A 34 -29.58 5.31 -18.21
C TRP A 34 -28.51 6.29 -18.72
N LEU A 35 -28.91 7.52 -19.07
CA LEU A 35 -28.00 8.59 -19.46
C LEU A 35 -27.17 9.11 -18.28
N GLU A 36 -27.77 9.19 -17.09
CA GLU A 36 -27.06 9.52 -15.85
C GLU A 36 -25.98 8.48 -15.52
N TRP A 37 -26.31 7.18 -15.58
CA TRP A 37 -25.34 6.10 -15.39
C TRP A 37 -24.22 6.12 -16.43
N LEU A 38 -24.55 6.37 -17.71
CA LEU A 38 -23.56 6.48 -18.77
C LEU A 38 -22.63 7.67 -18.58
N SER A 39 -23.16 8.83 -18.16
CA SER A 39 -22.36 10.02 -17.89
C SER A 39 -21.46 9.84 -16.66
N ALA A 40 -21.98 9.28 -15.58
CA ALA A 40 -21.18 8.95 -14.40
C ALA A 40 -20.07 7.94 -14.74
N GLY A 41 -20.39 6.88 -15.47
CA GLY A 41 -19.43 5.89 -15.95
C GLY A 41 -18.35 6.51 -16.85
N ALA A 42 -18.75 7.39 -17.77
CA ALA A 42 -17.83 8.10 -18.66
C ALA A 42 -16.89 9.03 -17.89
N LEU A 43 -17.37 9.72 -16.85
CA LEU A 43 -16.53 10.57 -16.00
C LEU A 43 -15.50 9.75 -15.22
N VAL A 44 -15.91 8.64 -14.61
CA VAL A 44 -14.99 7.75 -13.90
C VAL A 44 -13.96 7.17 -14.87
N ALA A 45 -14.38 6.68 -16.03
CA ALA A 45 -13.48 6.15 -17.05
C ALA A 45 -12.48 7.21 -17.57
N ALA A 46 -12.94 8.46 -17.77
CA ALA A 46 -12.08 9.57 -18.17
C ALA A 46 -11.04 9.91 -17.08
N GLN A 47 -11.44 9.91 -15.81
CA GLN A 47 -10.51 10.12 -14.69
C GLN A 47 -9.49 8.97 -14.60
N VAL A 48 -9.93 7.72 -14.72
CA VAL A 48 -9.04 6.56 -14.73
C VAL A 48 -8.05 6.67 -15.88
N TRP A 49 -8.51 6.95 -17.10
CA TRP A 49 -7.64 7.05 -18.27
C TRP A 49 -6.64 8.21 -18.17
N ALA A 50 -7.09 9.39 -17.73
CA ALA A 50 -6.23 10.56 -17.59
C ALA A 50 -5.13 10.36 -16.53
N ASN A 51 -5.45 9.70 -15.42
CA ASN A 51 -4.49 9.45 -14.34
C ASN A 51 -3.73 8.11 -14.50
N TYR A 52 -4.14 7.24 -15.43
CA TYR A 52 -3.57 5.91 -15.60
C TYR A 52 -2.05 5.97 -15.76
N ARG A 53 -1.55 6.89 -16.59
CA ARG A 53 -0.12 7.00 -16.88
C ARG A 53 0.71 7.45 -15.68
N ASP A 54 0.13 8.29 -14.81
CA ASP A 54 0.81 8.80 -13.62
C ASP A 54 0.73 7.81 -12.44
N CYS A 55 -0.33 6.99 -12.42
CA CYS A 55 -0.51 5.91 -11.45
C CYS A 55 0.09 4.56 -11.89
N ASP A 56 0.60 4.46 -13.12
CA ASP A 56 1.21 3.24 -13.64
C ASP A 56 2.54 2.97 -12.92
N GLN A 57 2.47 2.13 -11.89
CA GLN A 57 3.62 1.63 -11.14
C GLN A 57 4.07 0.24 -11.60
N SER A 58 3.66 -0.22 -12.79
CA SER A 58 4.04 -1.55 -13.33
C SER A 58 5.55 -1.77 -13.44
N ASN A 59 6.33 -0.69 -13.54
CA ASN A 59 7.80 -0.73 -13.59
C ASN A 59 8.47 -0.21 -12.31
N ASN A 60 7.72 -0.14 -11.20
CA ASN A 60 8.26 0.33 -9.92
C ASN A 60 8.97 -0.81 -9.17
N TYR A 61 10.20 -1.09 -9.59
CA TYR A 61 11.08 -2.07 -8.93
C TYR A 61 12.02 -1.44 -7.89
N VAL A 62 11.73 -0.22 -7.41
CA VAL A 62 12.64 0.49 -6.50
C VAL A 62 12.79 -0.26 -5.19
N VAL A 63 11.69 -0.76 -4.62
CA VAL A 63 11.68 -1.50 -3.35
C VAL A 63 12.38 -2.87 -3.51
N ASP A 64 12.13 -3.58 -4.61
CA ASP A 64 12.82 -4.84 -4.93
C ASP A 64 14.33 -4.61 -5.06
N LYS A 65 14.76 -3.65 -5.90
CA LYS A 65 16.18 -3.33 -6.08
C LYS A 65 16.83 -2.88 -4.78
N PHE A 66 16.15 -2.08 -3.97
CA PHE A 66 16.62 -1.69 -2.65
C PHE A 66 16.92 -2.92 -1.78
N ALA A 67 15.96 -3.83 -1.64
CA ALA A 67 16.10 -4.99 -0.77
C ALA A 67 17.16 -5.98 -1.29
N ARG A 68 17.23 -6.22 -2.60
CA ARG A 68 18.27 -7.07 -3.21
C ARG A 68 19.67 -6.49 -3.02
N ASN A 69 19.85 -5.20 -3.32
CA ASN A 69 21.14 -4.54 -3.17
C ASN A 69 21.58 -4.52 -1.70
N LEU A 70 20.64 -4.28 -0.78
CA LEU A 70 20.92 -4.29 0.65
C LEU A 70 21.38 -5.68 1.12
N LEU A 71 20.61 -6.74 0.83
CA LEU A 71 20.97 -8.12 1.22
C LEU A 71 22.31 -8.56 0.59
N SER A 72 22.57 -8.19 -0.66
CA SER A 72 23.82 -8.55 -1.35
C SER A 72 25.06 -7.86 -0.76
N SER A 73 24.90 -6.66 -0.20
CA SER A 73 26.00 -5.88 0.37
C SER A 73 26.38 -6.30 1.78
N MET A 74 25.57 -7.16 2.42
CA MET A 74 25.78 -7.55 3.82
C MET A 74 26.82 -8.68 3.95
N PRO A 75 27.67 -8.66 5.00
CA PRO A 75 28.59 -9.75 5.28
C PRO A 75 27.84 -11.03 5.64
N MET A 76 28.52 -12.18 5.54
CA MET A 76 27.94 -13.48 5.92
C MET A 76 27.54 -13.47 7.40
N GLY A 77 26.33 -13.93 7.72
CA GLY A 77 25.84 -13.99 9.11
C GLY A 77 25.44 -12.64 9.72
N ALA A 78 25.14 -11.63 8.89
CA ALA A 78 24.70 -10.33 9.39
C ALA A 78 23.34 -10.40 10.09
N VAL A 79 23.16 -9.57 11.13
CA VAL A 79 21.86 -9.33 11.78
C VAL A 79 21.36 -7.96 11.35
N ILE A 80 20.19 -7.90 10.71
CA ILE A 80 19.57 -6.66 10.23
C ILE A 80 18.39 -6.30 11.13
N LEU A 81 18.47 -5.12 11.72
CA LEU A 81 17.38 -4.51 12.49
C LEU A 81 16.47 -3.74 11.52
N LEU A 82 15.25 -4.22 11.33
CA LEU A 82 14.23 -3.62 10.47
C LEU A 82 13.33 -2.74 11.32
N ARG A 83 12.96 -1.58 10.78
CA ARG A 83 11.95 -0.71 11.35
C ARG A 83 11.09 -0.15 10.25
N GLY A 84 9.79 -0.29 10.40
CA GLY A 84 8.79 0.12 9.43
C GLY A 84 8.46 -0.95 8.39
N ASP A 85 7.24 -0.83 7.87
CA ASP A 85 6.59 -1.80 6.99
C ASP A 85 7.31 -2.00 5.65
N LEU A 86 7.78 -0.92 5.02
CA LEU A 86 8.37 -0.96 3.69
C LEU A 86 9.69 -1.76 3.63
N PRO A 87 10.74 -1.44 4.42
CA PRO A 87 11.95 -2.26 4.46
C PRO A 87 11.68 -3.62 5.09
N GLY A 88 10.80 -3.69 6.10
CA GLY A 88 10.41 -4.92 6.78
C GLY A 88 9.89 -5.99 5.83
N ASN A 89 8.83 -5.65 5.08
CA ASN A 89 8.16 -6.57 4.18
C ASN A 89 9.00 -6.91 2.95
N ALA A 90 9.71 -5.93 2.39
CA ALA A 90 10.56 -6.16 1.22
C ALA A 90 11.67 -7.18 1.52
N LEU A 91 12.37 -7.02 2.65
CA LEU A 91 13.43 -7.95 3.04
C LEU A 91 12.87 -9.30 3.47
N ARG A 92 11.76 -9.35 4.22
CA ARG A 92 11.07 -10.60 4.57
C ARG A 92 10.69 -11.41 3.34
N TYR A 93 10.14 -10.78 2.32
CA TYR A 93 9.72 -11.46 1.10
C TYR A 93 10.93 -12.07 0.37
N LEU A 94 11.97 -11.27 0.10
CA LEU A 94 13.16 -11.78 -0.59
C LEU A 94 13.86 -12.88 0.21
N HIS A 95 13.94 -12.75 1.54
CA HIS A 95 14.64 -13.70 2.38
C HIS A 95 13.86 -15.01 2.59
N TYR A 96 12.59 -14.93 3.00
CA TYR A 96 11.79 -16.12 3.32
C TYR A 96 11.08 -16.74 2.10
N VAL A 97 10.65 -15.93 1.13
CA VAL A 97 9.90 -16.44 -0.04
C VAL A 97 10.82 -16.70 -1.21
N GLU A 98 11.72 -15.78 -1.54
CA GLU A 98 12.70 -15.99 -2.63
C GLU A 98 13.97 -16.72 -2.19
N GLY A 99 14.19 -16.94 -0.89
CA GLY A 99 15.36 -17.65 -0.36
C GLY A 99 16.67 -16.89 -0.51
N MET A 100 16.61 -15.55 -0.65
CA MET A 100 17.81 -14.73 -0.80
C MET A 100 18.55 -14.59 0.53
N ARG A 101 19.84 -14.96 0.54
CA ARG A 101 20.74 -14.85 1.70
C ARG A 101 20.12 -15.45 2.98
N PRO A 102 19.88 -16.78 3.00
CA PRO A 102 19.31 -17.45 4.18
C PRO A 102 20.25 -17.39 5.40
N ASP A 103 21.50 -16.98 5.21
CA ASP A 103 22.50 -16.77 6.26
C ASP A 103 22.29 -15.50 7.11
N ILE A 104 21.39 -14.59 6.71
CA ILE A 104 21.15 -13.31 7.39
C ILE A 104 19.97 -13.43 8.34
N THR A 105 20.10 -12.91 9.56
CA THR A 105 18.99 -12.86 10.52
C THR A 105 18.29 -11.50 10.44
N LEU A 106 16.96 -11.51 10.24
CA LEU A 106 16.12 -10.31 10.23
C LEU A 106 15.39 -10.15 11.57
N VAL A 107 15.47 -8.97 12.19
CA VAL A 107 14.82 -8.66 13.48
C VAL A 107 14.00 -7.38 13.34
N ASP A 108 12.70 -7.43 13.65
CA ASP A 108 11.79 -6.28 13.57
C ASP A 108 11.76 -5.50 14.89
N GLN A 109 11.91 -4.18 14.81
CA GLN A 109 11.89 -3.24 15.93
C GLN A 109 10.51 -2.62 16.19
N GLU A 110 9.52 -2.83 15.32
CA GLU A 110 8.15 -2.31 15.51
C GLU A 110 7.44 -2.99 16.71
N VAL A 111 7.96 -4.12 17.20
CA VAL A 111 7.44 -4.87 18.37
C VAL A 111 7.91 -4.26 19.72
N GLY A 112 8.01 -2.93 19.78
CA GLY A 112 8.65 -2.24 20.91
C GLY A 112 8.14 -0.83 21.14
N SER A 113 6.83 -0.64 21.19
CA SER A 113 6.23 0.64 21.55
C SER A 113 4.91 0.42 22.31
N GLU A 114 5.05 0.34 23.62
CA GLU A 114 4.00 0.61 24.62
C GLU A 114 2.83 -0.40 24.71
N GLY A 115 3.01 -1.50 25.48
CA GLY A 115 1.87 -2.16 26.16
C GLY A 115 1.88 -3.69 26.34
N ASP A 116 2.64 -4.46 25.57
CA ASP A 116 2.49 -5.94 25.53
C ASP A 116 3.70 -6.72 26.07
N THR A 117 4.25 -6.27 27.20
CA THR A 117 5.49 -6.81 27.79
C THR A 117 5.40 -8.25 28.32
N GLU A 118 4.24 -8.88 28.52
CA GLU A 118 4.21 -10.14 29.31
C GLU A 118 3.67 -11.42 28.64
N ARG A 119 3.18 -11.42 27.39
CA ARG A 119 2.68 -12.68 26.78
C ARG A 119 3.08 -12.98 25.34
N GLY A 120 3.58 -12.01 24.56
CA GLY A 120 3.99 -12.23 23.17
C GLY A 120 5.44 -12.70 22.99
N ASN A 121 6.29 -12.48 23.99
CA ASN A 121 7.75 -12.42 23.77
C ASN A 121 8.45 -13.80 23.68
N MET A 122 7.81 -14.89 24.12
CA MET A 122 8.43 -16.23 24.06
C MET A 122 8.21 -16.93 22.73
N ALA A 123 7.10 -16.68 22.04
CA ALA A 123 6.77 -17.39 20.80
C ALA A 123 7.48 -16.79 19.58
N ASP A 124 7.63 -15.47 19.55
CA ASP A 124 8.17 -14.77 18.37
C ASP A 124 9.71 -14.77 18.35
N ILE A 125 10.34 -14.65 19.53
CA ILE A 125 11.78 -14.90 19.69
C ILE A 125 12.10 -16.39 19.44
N GLN A 126 11.23 -17.33 19.87
CA GLN A 126 11.40 -18.73 19.50
C GLN A 126 11.20 -18.99 18.02
N LEU A 127 10.31 -18.27 17.31
CA LEU A 127 10.14 -18.49 15.87
C LEU A 127 11.37 -18.03 15.09
N SER A 128 11.98 -16.91 15.50
CA SER A 128 13.26 -16.43 14.96
C SER A 128 14.41 -17.40 15.27
N TYR A 129 14.44 -18.01 16.47
CA TYR A 129 15.45 -19.01 16.84
C TYR A 129 15.21 -20.42 16.24
N ARG A 130 13.96 -20.78 15.95
CA ARG A 130 13.57 -22.11 15.42
C ARG A 130 13.68 -22.19 13.89
N ALA A 131 13.90 -21.06 13.21
CA ALA A 131 14.20 -21.02 11.78
C ALA A 131 15.61 -21.50 11.43
N ASP A 132 16.45 -21.81 12.43
CA ASP A 132 17.68 -22.60 12.26
C ASP A 132 17.41 -24.10 12.53
N PRO A 133 17.07 -24.91 11.51
CA PRO A 133 17.44 -26.31 11.53
C PRO A 133 18.76 -26.46 10.77
N LEU A 134 19.77 -26.99 11.46
CA LEU A 134 21.00 -27.58 10.91
C LEU A 134 22.22 -26.67 10.79
N VAL A 135 22.78 -26.21 11.91
CA VAL A 135 24.22 -26.39 12.16
C VAL A 135 24.42 -26.70 13.64
N VAL A 136 25.28 -27.68 13.92
CA VAL A 136 25.76 -28.17 15.23
C VAL A 136 24.92 -29.29 15.87
N GLN A 137 25.19 -30.54 15.47
CA GLN A 137 25.77 -31.58 16.35
C GLN A 137 26.27 -32.76 15.50
N GLY A 138 27.59 -33.02 15.54
CA GLY A 138 28.25 -34.16 14.89
C GLY A 138 29.54 -33.77 14.21
#